data_AF-A0A175VZ72-F1
#
_entry.id   AF-A0A175VZ72-F1
#
_cell.length_a   1.000
_cell.length_b   1.000
_cell.length_c   1.000
_cell.angle_alpha   90.00
_cell.angle_beta   90.00
_cell.angle_gamma   90.00
#
_symmetry.space_group_name_H-M   'P 1'
#
loop_
_entity.id
_entity.type
_entity.pdbx_description
1 polymer ?
#
loop_
_entity_poly.entity_id
_entity_poly.type
_entity_poly.pdbx_seq_one_letter_code
_entity_poly.pdbx_strand_id
1 'polypeptide(L)'
;MAPLLDSVFNHIVLPPKLPGQQDVDTRAVEQDILSRFLDACEALGSLPGQEAQEGWQSARRQLLLCCNLHQPQFDQTSLQSVFSSLSVDCPITLYITEQNSAMLIRSEPQENGDDHVVFETFEASPRSTDVLAADGALQWDFPGRAARIPSAKFFDPSFIQSLATFIEQASTEPLERFAAHSHKAGASVPEIRDSADPALISQMLLPMLEAMGSSIQVPRLRKRVRDNVNLHKAKVPWRRLPFWLVLRVAVQRNLCLTLGNGKGRACYKFLICALLSQLLKECAGRLAPELTILLRSKLCRRLAKLEMDKAEAPPECRTTFQQLFDSTSSFFEQAIQAATSQVETSWHRYRKEITPIIQRLPLRTDQTSFRLSLGNSAEYLDNIIHLALPKNKRTKLKLTSQSTGITATNQIQQFTHQFFELTKLEIAIEQDGTSAASSPDCLKLAQRIISLVRATPGAFDSGPEQASSSILSIFDLWIKMDKYAVTECPLLRDYHPGFHPELLDVLQLPAPNQMRQLNMIQEYLRDRCERCQYSTRTILSGSDKNCFAARFVAGSAALQGLQSRIEAESRRARALT
;
A
#
# COMPACT_ATOMS: atom_id res chain seq x y z
N MET A 1 -9.05 -21.27 -11.18
CA MET A 1 -8.82 -20.75 -9.82
C MET A 1 -8.23 -19.35 -9.81
N ALA A 2 -7.12 -19.08 -10.53
CA ALA A 2 -6.54 -17.72 -10.63
C ALA A 2 -7.55 -16.57 -10.86
N PRO A 3 -8.52 -16.65 -11.82
CA PRO A 3 -9.45 -15.55 -12.03
C PRO A 3 -10.34 -15.22 -10.82
N LEU A 4 -10.76 -16.22 -10.04
CA LEU A 4 -11.54 -15.98 -8.82
C LEU A 4 -10.68 -15.31 -7.74
N LEU A 5 -9.44 -15.77 -7.57
CA LEU A 5 -8.49 -15.18 -6.61
C LEU A 5 -8.19 -13.72 -6.96
N ASP A 6 -8.00 -13.40 -8.25
CA ASP A 6 -7.82 -12.03 -8.73
C ASP A 6 -9.03 -11.14 -8.41
N SER A 7 -10.24 -11.61 -8.70
CA SER A 7 -11.48 -10.88 -8.38
C SER A 7 -11.62 -10.64 -6.87
N VAL A 8 -11.43 -11.66 -6.04
CA VAL A 8 -11.51 -11.55 -4.58
C VAL A 8 -10.42 -10.62 -4.04
N PHE A 9 -9.20 -10.70 -4.57
CA PHE A 9 -8.11 -9.78 -4.23
C PHE A 9 -8.51 -8.33 -4.50
N ASN A 10 -9.14 -8.04 -5.64
CA ASN A 10 -9.58 -6.68 -5.98
C ASN A 10 -10.57 -6.13 -4.96
N HIS A 11 -11.51 -6.95 -4.47
CA HIS A 11 -12.50 -6.52 -3.47
C HIS A 11 -11.93 -6.35 -2.07
N ILE A 12 -11.03 -7.22 -1.62
CA ILE A 12 -10.45 -7.17 -0.28
C ILE A 12 -9.32 -6.13 -0.21
N VAL A 13 -8.42 -6.14 -1.18
CA VAL A 13 -7.19 -5.35 -1.20
C VAL A 13 -7.40 -3.97 -1.79
N LEU A 14 -8.22 -3.86 -2.84
CA LEU A 14 -8.45 -2.63 -3.60
C LEU A 14 -7.13 -2.05 -4.16
N PRO A 15 -6.46 -2.74 -5.09
CA PRO A 15 -5.22 -2.27 -5.71
C PRO A 15 -5.43 -1.02 -6.58
N PRO A 16 -4.36 -0.30 -6.96
CA PRO A 16 -4.47 0.90 -7.80
C PRO A 16 -5.07 0.63 -9.19
N LYS A 17 -4.76 -0.52 -9.78
CA LYS A 17 -5.29 -0.95 -11.07
C LYS A 17 -6.44 -1.93 -10.84
N LEU A 18 -7.66 -1.46 -11.04
CA LEU A 18 -8.88 -2.25 -10.91
C LEU A 18 -9.42 -2.64 -12.30
N PRO A 19 -10.22 -3.73 -12.40
CA PRO A 19 -10.97 -4.03 -13.61
C PRO A 19 -11.90 -2.88 -13.99
N GLY A 20 -12.24 -2.75 -15.27
CA GLY A 20 -13.20 -1.74 -15.76
C GLY A 20 -14.62 -2.26 -15.97
N GLN A 21 -14.91 -3.48 -15.49
CA GLN A 21 -16.21 -4.14 -15.62
C GLN A 21 -16.51 -4.97 -14.39
N GLN A 22 -17.78 -5.19 -14.08
CA GLN A 22 -18.23 -6.10 -13.03
C GLN A 22 -17.67 -7.52 -13.23
N ASP A 23 -17.41 -8.23 -12.14
CA ASP A 23 -16.97 -9.62 -12.18
C ASP A 23 -18.04 -10.52 -12.83
N VAL A 24 -17.58 -11.42 -13.70
CA VAL A 24 -18.46 -12.34 -14.47
C VAL A 24 -19.30 -13.21 -13.53
N ASP A 25 -18.68 -13.74 -12.48
CA ASP A 25 -19.34 -14.55 -11.45
C ASP A 25 -19.25 -13.84 -10.10
N THR A 26 -20.08 -12.81 -9.93
CA THR A 26 -20.15 -12.03 -8.67
C THR A 26 -20.51 -12.93 -7.48
N ARG A 27 -21.31 -13.99 -7.69
CA ARG A 27 -21.74 -14.92 -6.64
C ARG A 27 -20.58 -15.79 -6.13
N ALA A 28 -19.76 -16.32 -7.02
CA ALA A 28 -18.56 -17.06 -6.59
C ALA A 28 -17.62 -16.17 -5.75
N VAL A 29 -17.50 -14.88 -6.09
CA VAL A 29 -16.71 -13.91 -5.32
C VAL A 29 -17.33 -13.66 -3.93
N GLU A 30 -18.65 -13.53 -3.83
CA GLU A 30 -19.36 -13.38 -2.55
C GLU A 30 -19.14 -14.58 -1.63
N GLN A 31 -19.29 -15.79 -2.17
CA GLN A 31 -19.10 -17.04 -1.44
C GLN A 31 -17.65 -17.22 -0.98
N ASP A 32 -16.67 -16.91 -1.83
CA ASP A 32 -15.25 -17.01 -1.48
C ASP A 32 -14.89 -16.01 -0.37
N ILE A 33 -15.39 -14.77 -0.43
CA ILE A 33 -15.20 -13.78 0.63
C ILE A 33 -15.83 -14.24 1.95
N LEU A 34 -17.03 -14.82 1.91
CA LEU A 34 -17.69 -15.37 3.09
C LEU A 34 -16.89 -16.55 3.69
N SER A 35 -16.43 -17.47 2.85
CA SER A 35 -15.56 -18.58 3.25
C SER A 35 -14.30 -18.07 3.95
N ARG A 36 -13.64 -17.03 3.42
CA ARG A 36 -12.46 -16.43 4.05
C ARG A 36 -12.75 -15.83 5.42
N PHE A 37 -13.94 -15.27 5.64
CA PHE A 37 -14.34 -14.83 6.98
C PHE A 37 -14.51 -16.02 7.94
N LEU A 38 -15.14 -17.10 7.48
CA LEU A 38 -15.29 -18.33 8.25
C LEU A 38 -13.93 -18.92 8.63
N ASP A 39 -13.03 -19.06 7.66
CA ASP A 39 -11.67 -19.58 7.86
C ASP A 39 -10.85 -18.70 8.81
N ALA A 40 -11.01 -17.37 8.73
CA ALA A 40 -10.34 -16.45 9.63
C ALA A 40 -10.89 -16.54 11.07
N CYS A 41 -12.20 -16.69 11.24
CA CYS A 41 -12.80 -16.92 12.55
C CYS A 41 -12.35 -18.24 13.18
N GLU A 42 -12.24 -19.31 12.38
CA GLU A 42 -11.77 -20.62 12.86
C GLU A 42 -10.28 -20.62 13.22
N ALA A 43 -9.44 -20.03 12.37
CA ALA A 43 -8.03 -19.88 12.66
C ALA A 43 -7.81 -19.13 13.98
N LEU A 44 -8.52 -18.02 14.20
CA LEU A 44 -8.42 -17.26 15.46
C LEU A 44 -9.08 -17.97 16.65
N GLY A 45 -10.21 -18.65 16.44
CA GLY A 45 -10.90 -19.41 17.49
C GLY A 45 -10.08 -20.59 18.02
N SER A 46 -9.15 -21.12 17.22
CA SER A 46 -8.23 -22.19 17.63
C SER A 46 -7.07 -21.71 18.53
N LEU A 47 -6.81 -20.40 18.58
CA LEU A 47 -5.71 -19.81 19.33
C LEU A 47 -6.12 -19.54 20.79
N PRO A 48 -5.20 -19.59 21.76
CA PRO A 48 -5.52 -19.37 23.18
C PRO A 48 -6.05 -17.94 23.44
N GLY A 49 -7.11 -17.84 24.27
CA GLY A 49 -7.69 -16.56 24.72
C GLY A 49 -9.21 -16.60 24.85
N GLN A 50 -9.72 -17.09 26.00
CA GLN A 50 -11.15 -17.40 26.21
C GLN A 50 -12.11 -16.26 25.84
N GLU A 51 -11.84 -15.03 26.28
CA GLU A 51 -12.75 -13.89 26.05
C GLU A 51 -12.87 -13.53 24.56
N ALA A 52 -11.77 -13.62 23.79
CA ALA A 52 -11.81 -13.34 22.35
C ALA A 52 -12.41 -14.51 21.55
N GLN A 53 -12.17 -15.75 22.00
CA GLN A 53 -12.68 -16.96 21.38
C GLN A 53 -14.21 -16.96 21.28
N GLU A 54 -14.90 -16.59 22.36
CA GLU A 54 -16.36 -16.51 22.38
C GLU A 54 -16.89 -15.56 21.29
N GLY A 55 -16.28 -14.38 21.15
CA GLY A 55 -16.63 -13.42 20.12
C GLY A 55 -16.45 -13.94 18.70
N TRP A 56 -15.33 -14.62 18.39
CA TRP A 56 -15.12 -15.19 17.06
C TRP A 56 -16.00 -16.41 16.79
N GLN A 57 -16.35 -17.20 17.80
CA GLN A 57 -17.30 -18.30 17.67
C GLN A 57 -18.72 -17.78 17.42
N SER A 58 -19.15 -16.73 18.12
CA SER A 58 -20.41 -16.01 17.83
C SER A 58 -20.42 -15.47 16.39
N ALA A 59 -19.35 -14.76 15.98
CA ALA A 59 -19.22 -14.25 14.61
C ALA A 59 -19.25 -15.38 13.57
N ARG A 60 -18.59 -16.52 13.85
CA ARG A 60 -18.61 -17.70 12.96
C ARG A 60 -20.01 -18.29 12.84
N ARG A 61 -20.77 -18.42 13.95
CA ARG A 61 -22.16 -18.88 13.92
C ARG A 61 -23.05 -17.98 13.06
N GLN A 62 -22.94 -16.65 13.24
CA GLN A 62 -23.63 -15.66 12.40
C GLN A 62 -23.27 -15.82 10.91
N LEU A 63 -22.00 -16.00 10.58
CA LEU A 63 -21.53 -16.16 9.21
C LEU A 63 -21.98 -17.48 8.58
N LEU A 64 -22.00 -18.58 9.34
CA LEU A 64 -22.54 -19.87 8.88
C LEU A 64 -24.04 -19.77 8.59
N LEU A 65 -24.78 -19.09 9.47
CA LEU A 65 -26.21 -18.82 9.26
C LEU A 65 -26.43 -17.97 8.00
N CYS A 66 -25.62 -16.93 7.82
CA CYS A 66 -25.62 -16.08 6.63
C CYS A 66 -25.32 -16.91 5.35
N CYS A 67 -24.37 -17.85 5.42
CA CYS A 67 -24.02 -18.75 4.31
C CYS A 67 -25.17 -19.68 3.93
N ASN A 68 -25.88 -20.21 4.93
CA ASN A 68 -27.02 -21.11 4.71
C ASN A 68 -28.22 -20.37 4.12
N LEU A 69 -28.40 -19.09 4.48
CA LEU A 69 -29.49 -18.25 3.96
C LEU A 69 -29.21 -17.70 2.55
N HIS A 70 -27.98 -17.29 2.25
CA HIS A 70 -27.60 -16.77 0.93
C HIS A 70 -27.28 -17.89 -0.07
N GLN A 71 -28.20 -18.83 -0.19
CA GLN A 71 -28.36 -19.64 -1.40
C GLN A 71 -28.80 -18.72 -2.56
N PRO A 72 -28.78 -19.14 -3.85
CA PRO A 72 -28.91 -18.21 -4.98
C PRO A 72 -30.07 -17.20 -4.88
N GLN A 73 -31.13 -17.55 -4.15
CA GLN A 73 -32.19 -16.66 -3.67
C GLN A 73 -32.55 -17.05 -2.22
N PHE A 74 -33.13 -16.12 -1.46
CA PHE A 74 -33.75 -16.49 -0.19
C PHE A 74 -34.95 -17.39 -0.44
N ASP A 75 -35.09 -18.44 0.37
CA ASP A 75 -36.23 -19.33 0.37
C ASP A 75 -37.12 -19.02 1.59
N GLN A 76 -38.41 -18.85 1.36
CA GLN A 76 -39.38 -18.54 2.42
C GLN A 76 -39.29 -19.51 3.61
N THR A 77 -39.24 -20.82 3.36
CA THR A 77 -39.18 -21.86 4.40
C THR A 77 -37.91 -21.75 5.24
N SER A 78 -36.77 -21.50 4.60
CA SER A 78 -35.47 -21.30 5.25
C SER A 78 -35.47 -20.04 6.11
N LEU A 79 -36.04 -18.94 5.61
CA LEU A 79 -36.19 -17.69 6.38
C LEU A 79 -37.08 -17.90 7.62
N GLN A 80 -38.24 -18.55 7.46
CA GLN A 80 -39.14 -18.83 8.59
C GLN A 80 -38.47 -19.67 9.67
N SER A 81 -37.74 -20.73 9.27
CA SER A 81 -36.99 -21.57 10.19
C SER A 81 -35.96 -20.74 10.97
N VAL A 82 -35.20 -19.89 10.28
CA VAL A 82 -34.14 -19.09 10.91
C VAL A 82 -34.72 -18.02 11.83
N PHE A 83 -35.79 -17.32 11.42
CA PHE A 83 -36.48 -16.34 12.26
C PHE A 83 -37.07 -16.97 13.51
N SER A 84 -37.68 -18.15 13.38
CA SER A 84 -38.24 -18.89 14.52
C SER A 84 -37.17 -19.35 15.52
N SER A 85 -35.94 -19.57 15.05
CA SER A 85 -34.78 -19.97 15.87
C SER A 85 -33.88 -18.81 16.31
N LEU A 86 -34.34 -17.55 16.21
CA LEU A 86 -33.54 -16.39 16.59
C LEU A 86 -33.11 -16.49 18.07
N SER A 87 -31.80 -16.45 18.30
CA SER A 87 -31.19 -16.51 19.63
C SER A 87 -30.36 -15.25 19.91
N VAL A 88 -30.09 -15.00 21.20
CA VAL A 88 -29.29 -13.85 21.65
C VAL A 88 -27.87 -13.90 21.08
N ASP A 89 -27.28 -15.09 21.04
CA ASP A 89 -25.87 -15.28 20.65
C ASP A 89 -25.62 -15.31 19.14
N CYS A 90 -26.67 -15.36 18.32
CA CYS A 90 -26.53 -15.54 16.87
C CYS A 90 -27.45 -14.58 16.11
N PRO A 91 -27.05 -13.30 15.95
CA PRO A 91 -27.74 -12.35 15.09
C PRO A 91 -27.85 -12.86 13.65
N ILE A 92 -28.95 -12.53 12.98
CA ILE A 92 -29.17 -12.86 11.58
C ILE A 92 -28.65 -11.70 10.73
N THR A 93 -27.95 -12.02 9.64
CA THR A 93 -27.49 -11.04 8.65
C THR A 93 -28.09 -11.36 7.31
N LEU A 94 -28.81 -10.39 6.74
CA LEU A 94 -29.44 -10.49 5.44
C LEU A 94 -28.88 -9.40 4.54
N TYR A 95 -28.52 -9.75 3.31
CA TYR A 95 -28.28 -8.80 2.24
C TYR A 95 -29.39 -8.95 1.20
N ILE A 96 -30.26 -7.95 1.10
CA ILE A 96 -31.39 -7.89 0.20
C ILE A 96 -30.89 -7.21 -1.08
N THR A 97 -30.34 -8.01 -1.99
CA THR A 97 -29.53 -7.56 -3.13
C THR A 97 -30.24 -6.53 -4.00
N GLU A 98 -31.46 -6.84 -4.45
CA GLU A 98 -32.25 -5.97 -5.34
C GLU A 98 -32.65 -4.64 -4.71
N GLN A 99 -32.60 -4.53 -3.38
CA GLN A 99 -32.92 -3.30 -2.64
C GLN A 99 -31.68 -2.61 -2.07
N ASN A 100 -30.46 -3.04 -2.44
CA ASN A 100 -29.21 -2.45 -1.95
C ASN A 100 -29.18 -2.27 -0.41
N SER A 101 -29.82 -3.18 0.32
CA SER A 101 -30.04 -3.01 1.76
C SER A 101 -29.59 -4.24 2.52
N ALA A 102 -28.88 -4.01 3.61
CA ALA A 102 -28.54 -5.03 4.58
C ALA A 102 -29.35 -4.84 5.85
N MET A 103 -29.74 -5.96 6.45
CA MET A 103 -30.53 -6.00 7.68
C MET A 103 -29.88 -6.95 8.67
N LEU A 104 -29.64 -6.45 9.88
CA LEU A 104 -29.23 -7.26 11.03
C LEU A 104 -30.44 -7.41 11.95
N ILE A 105 -30.80 -8.65 12.27
CA ILE A 105 -31.86 -8.96 13.23
C ILE A 105 -31.21 -9.61 14.45
N ARG A 106 -31.43 -9.05 15.63
CA ARG A 106 -30.87 -9.58 16.88
C ARG A 106 -31.90 -9.56 17.99
N SER A 107 -31.85 -10.55 18.87
CA SER A 107 -32.57 -10.50 20.14
C SER A 107 -31.87 -9.53 21.11
N GLU A 108 -32.66 -8.78 21.86
CA GLU A 108 -32.23 -7.86 22.90
C GLU A 108 -33.02 -8.19 24.17
N PRO A 109 -32.49 -9.10 25.01
CA PRO A 109 -33.15 -9.45 26.26
C PRO A 109 -33.14 -8.25 27.21
N GLN A 110 -34.21 -8.09 27.98
CA GLN A 110 -34.33 -7.03 28.98
C GLN A 110 -34.43 -7.62 30.39
N GLU A 111 -33.94 -6.91 31.40
CA GLU A 111 -33.96 -7.38 32.79
C GLU A 111 -35.37 -7.62 33.33
N ASN A 112 -36.36 -6.89 32.80
CA ASN A 112 -37.76 -7.00 33.20
C ASN A 112 -38.52 -8.15 32.49
N GLY A 113 -37.85 -8.91 31.60
CA GLY A 113 -38.46 -9.98 30.82
C GLY A 113 -39.23 -9.52 29.57
N ASP A 114 -39.33 -8.21 29.34
CA ASP A 114 -39.90 -7.67 28.09
C ASP A 114 -38.82 -7.73 27.00
N ASP A 115 -38.51 -8.93 26.52
CA ASP A 115 -37.48 -9.12 25.50
C ASP A 115 -37.91 -8.50 24.17
N HIS A 116 -36.98 -7.88 23.46
CA HIS A 116 -37.24 -7.26 22.17
C HIS A 116 -36.42 -7.90 21.05
N VAL A 117 -36.91 -7.77 19.82
CA VAL A 117 -36.13 -8.05 18.61
C VAL A 117 -35.82 -6.74 17.91
N VAL A 118 -34.53 -6.52 17.68
CA VAL A 118 -34.00 -5.31 17.06
C VAL A 118 -33.64 -5.57 15.61
N PHE A 119 -34.11 -4.68 14.75
CA PHE A 119 -33.81 -4.61 13.33
C PHE A 119 -32.91 -3.41 13.05
N GLU A 120 -31.70 -3.65 12.58
CA GLU A 120 -30.75 -2.62 12.19
C GLU A 120 -30.55 -2.65 10.67
N THR A 121 -30.91 -1.58 9.96
CA THR A 121 -30.84 -1.53 8.49
C THR A 121 -29.83 -0.50 8.01
N PHE A 122 -29.14 -0.82 6.93
CA PHE A 122 -28.22 0.09 6.26
C PHE A 122 -28.11 -0.21 4.76
N GLU A 123 -27.65 0.79 4.02
CA GLU A 123 -27.39 0.68 2.59
C GLU A 123 -26.04 -0.04 2.35
N ALA A 124 -26.02 -1.00 1.42
CA ALA A 124 -24.88 -1.89 1.20
C ALA A 124 -23.84 -1.32 0.21
N SER A 125 -24.29 -0.48 -0.73
CA SER A 125 -23.47 0.18 -1.73
C SER A 125 -23.88 1.64 -1.85
N PRO A 126 -22.94 2.60 -1.82
CA PRO A 126 -23.27 4.01 -2.01
C PRO A 126 -23.59 4.31 -3.48
N ARG A 127 -24.26 5.43 -3.72
CA ARG A 127 -24.51 5.94 -5.07
C ARG A 127 -23.19 6.27 -5.78
N SER A 128 -23.17 6.10 -7.09
CA SER A 128 -22.00 6.37 -7.93
C SER A 128 -21.54 7.82 -7.79
N THR A 129 -22.48 8.76 -7.66
CA THR A 129 -22.20 10.18 -7.46
C THR A 129 -21.41 10.43 -6.17
N ASP A 130 -21.78 9.75 -5.09
CA ASP A 130 -21.15 9.93 -3.78
C ASP A 130 -19.75 9.33 -3.78
N VAL A 131 -19.56 8.20 -4.46
CA VAL A 131 -18.23 7.60 -4.67
C VAL A 131 -17.31 8.53 -5.45
N LEU A 132 -17.80 9.10 -6.55
CA LEU A 132 -17.01 9.99 -7.41
C LEU A 132 -16.72 11.34 -6.74
N ALA A 133 -17.62 11.83 -5.87
CA ALA A 133 -17.44 13.07 -5.14
C ALA A 133 -16.51 12.93 -3.91
N ALA A 134 -16.30 11.72 -3.40
CA ALA A 134 -15.52 11.50 -2.20
C ALA A 134 -14.00 11.68 -2.44
N ASP A 135 -13.35 12.49 -1.60
CA ASP A 135 -11.89 12.56 -1.54
C ASP A 135 -11.31 11.31 -0.84
N GLY A 136 -11.14 10.25 -1.63
CA GLY A 136 -10.47 9.01 -1.28
C GLY A 136 -11.26 8.00 -0.44
N ALA A 137 -12.14 8.42 0.49
CA ALA A 137 -13.04 7.49 1.20
C ALA A 137 -14.26 8.21 1.80
N LEU A 138 -15.44 7.61 1.62
CA LEU A 138 -16.69 8.04 2.25
C LEU A 138 -16.63 7.80 3.76
N GLN A 139 -17.04 8.79 4.56
CA GLN A 139 -17.36 8.58 5.97
C GLN A 139 -18.82 8.14 6.07
N TRP A 140 -19.05 6.99 6.68
CA TRP A 140 -20.38 6.37 6.69
C TRP A 140 -20.65 5.69 8.04
N ASP A 141 -21.86 5.86 8.55
CA ASP A 141 -22.32 5.33 9.83
C ASP A 141 -23.27 4.14 9.61
N PHE A 142 -23.06 3.08 10.40
CA PHE A 142 -23.85 1.85 10.32
C PHE A 142 -24.37 1.43 11.71
N PRO A 143 -25.65 1.07 11.87
CA PRO A 143 -26.70 1.13 10.87
C PRO A 143 -27.14 2.57 10.56
N GLY A 144 -27.89 2.74 9.47
CA GLY A 144 -28.52 4.02 9.13
C GLY A 144 -29.76 4.27 10.00
N ARG A 145 -30.58 3.23 10.21
CA ARG A 145 -31.77 3.26 11.05
C ARG A 145 -31.93 1.95 11.81
N ALA A 146 -32.67 2.00 12.92
CA ALA A 146 -33.00 0.81 13.70
C ALA A 146 -34.40 0.91 14.31
N ALA A 147 -35.08 -0.22 14.39
CA ALA A 147 -36.37 -0.37 15.05
C ALA A 147 -36.33 -1.58 15.98
N ARG A 148 -37.17 -1.58 17.00
CA ARG A 148 -37.38 -2.76 17.86
C ARG A 148 -38.85 -3.08 17.98
N ILE A 149 -39.16 -4.36 18.06
CA ILE A 149 -40.51 -4.85 18.35
C ILE A 149 -40.48 -5.84 19.53
N PRO A 150 -41.55 -5.97 20.31
CA PRO A 150 -41.64 -6.97 21.36
C PRO A 150 -41.45 -8.39 20.80
N SER A 151 -40.70 -9.25 21.49
CA SER A 151 -40.44 -10.63 21.04
C SER A 151 -41.73 -11.42 20.88
N ALA A 152 -42.74 -11.18 21.71
CA ALA A 152 -44.07 -11.79 21.57
C ALA A 152 -44.74 -11.49 20.22
N LYS A 153 -44.51 -10.31 19.62
CA LYS A 153 -44.99 -9.97 18.27
C LYS A 153 -44.10 -10.56 17.18
N PHE A 154 -42.78 -10.57 17.39
CA PHE A 154 -41.85 -11.14 16.43
C PHE A 154 -42.05 -12.64 16.26
N PHE A 155 -42.23 -13.38 17.36
CA PHE A 155 -42.43 -14.84 17.35
C PHE A 155 -43.86 -15.26 17.01
N ASP A 156 -44.75 -14.32 16.69
CA ASP A 156 -46.05 -14.66 16.13
C ASP A 156 -45.85 -15.33 14.74
N PRO A 157 -46.38 -16.56 14.53
CA PRO A 157 -46.16 -17.28 13.28
C PRO A 157 -46.64 -16.51 12.04
N SER A 158 -47.71 -15.73 12.16
CA SER A 158 -48.25 -14.95 11.03
C SER A 158 -47.32 -13.80 10.65
N PHE A 159 -46.69 -13.16 11.64
CA PHE A 159 -45.66 -12.15 11.41
C PHE A 159 -44.41 -12.74 10.76
N ILE A 160 -43.88 -13.85 11.28
CA ILE A 160 -42.70 -14.54 10.70
C ILE A 160 -42.95 -14.92 9.25
N GLN A 161 -44.11 -15.50 8.95
CA GLN A 161 -44.51 -15.86 7.59
C GLN A 161 -44.55 -14.62 6.68
N SER A 162 -45.19 -13.54 7.12
CA SER A 162 -45.32 -12.30 6.35
C SER A 162 -43.96 -11.65 6.08
N LEU A 163 -43.09 -11.60 7.09
CA LEU A 163 -41.74 -11.07 6.97
C LEU A 163 -40.89 -11.93 6.01
N ALA A 164 -40.97 -13.26 6.11
CA ALA A 164 -40.25 -14.16 5.22
C ALA A 164 -40.66 -13.98 3.76
N THR A 165 -41.97 -13.93 3.47
CA THR A 165 -42.50 -13.65 2.13
C THR A 165 -42.01 -12.29 1.61
N PHE A 166 -42.07 -11.26 2.46
CA PHE A 166 -41.63 -9.92 2.08
C PHE A 166 -40.14 -9.88 1.70
N ILE A 167 -39.28 -10.52 2.48
CA ILE A 167 -37.82 -10.52 2.24
C ILE A 167 -37.46 -11.33 1.00
N GLU A 168 -38.11 -12.47 0.77
CA GLU A 168 -37.96 -13.26 -0.46
C GLU A 168 -38.34 -12.45 -1.71
N GLN A 169 -39.51 -11.81 -1.70
CA GLN A 169 -39.98 -10.95 -2.78
C GLN A 169 -39.05 -9.75 -2.99
N ALA A 170 -38.70 -9.03 -1.92
CA ALA A 170 -37.80 -7.88 -1.99
C ALA A 170 -36.42 -8.23 -2.53
N SER A 171 -35.94 -9.47 -2.31
CA SER A 171 -34.65 -9.93 -2.82
C SER A 171 -34.69 -10.48 -4.24
N THR A 172 -35.88 -10.76 -4.79
CA THR A 172 -36.03 -11.39 -6.11
C THR A 172 -36.59 -10.42 -7.15
N GLU A 173 -37.49 -9.53 -6.75
CA GLU A 173 -38.23 -8.64 -7.64
C GLU A 173 -37.56 -7.25 -7.72
N PRO A 174 -36.94 -6.90 -8.86
CA PRO A 174 -36.49 -5.54 -9.09
C PRO A 174 -37.72 -4.64 -9.27
N LEU A 175 -37.84 -3.62 -8.43
CA LEU A 175 -38.93 -2.65 -8.50
C LEU A 175 -38.43 -1.40 -9.23
N GLU A 176 -38.99 -1.10 -10.40
CA GLU A 176 -38.59 0.07 -11.20
C GLU A 176 -38.57 1.36 -10.37
N ARG A 177 -39.56 1.55 -9.48
CA ARG A 177 -39.66 2.72 -8.59
C ARG A 177 -38.43 2.91 -7.68
N PHE A 178 -37.77 1.82 -7.30
CA PHE A 178 -36.58 1.83 -6.44
C PHE A 178 -35.29 1.56 -7.22
N ALA A 179 -35.37 1.36 -8.53
CA ALA A 179 -34.19 1.35 -9.39
C ALA A 179 -33.56 2.75 -9.41
N ALA A 180 -32.25 2.81 -9.59
CA ALA A 180 -31.61 4.08 -9.90
C ALA A 180 -32.16 4.60 -11.23
N HIS A 181 -32.35 5.92 -11.36
CA HIS A 181 -32.85 6.53 -12.58
C HIS A 181 -31.87 7.57 -13.11
N SER A 182 -31.78 7.68 -14.44
CA SER A 182 -31.08 8.74 -15.13
C SER A 182 -32.04 9.47 -16.06
N HIS A 183 -31.90 10.79 -16.16
CA HIS A 183 -32.61 11.57 -17.15
C HIS A 183 -31.85 11.51 -18.49
N LYS A 184 -32.42 10.83 -19.48
CA LYS A 184 -31.89 10.76 -20.85
C LYS A 184 -32.94 11.24 -21.83
N ALA A 185 -32.58 12.24 -22.64
CA ALA A 185 -33.46 12.83 -23.66
C ALA A 185 -34.87 13.21 -23.15
N GLY A 186 -34.95 13.74 -21.91
CA GLY A 186 -36.22 14.15 -21.28
C GLY A 186 -37.03 13.03 -20.61
N ALA A 187 -36.63 11.77 -20.76
CA ALA A 187 -37.27 10.63 -20.07
C ALA A 187 -36.44 10.19 -18.86
N SER A 188 -37.11 9.76 -17.79
CA SER A 188 -36.48 9.06 -16.66
C SER A 188 -36.35 7.58 -17.03
N VAL A 189 -35.12 7.07 -17.11
CA VAL A 189 -34.83 5.69 -17.52
C VAL A 189 -34.03 4.99 -16.42
N PRO A 190 -34.33 3.72 -16.09
CA PRO A 190 -33.54 2.94 -15.14
C PRO A 190 -32.05 2.93 -15.52
N GLU A 191 -31.20 3.35 -14.59
CA GLU A 191 -29.75 3.39 -14.72
C GLU A 191 -29.12 2.19 -14.01
N ILE A 192 -28.97 1.11 -14.75
CA ILE A 192 -28.45 -0.19 -14.28
C ILE A 192 -27.01 -0.07 -13.73
N ARG A 193 -26.28 1.01 -14.07
CA ARG A 193 -24.89 1.21 -13.61
C ARG A 193 -24.79 1.73 -12.18
N ASP A 194 -25.89 2.22 -11.61
CA ASP A 194 -25.92 2.79 -10.27
C ASP A 194 -26.64 1.87 -9.27
N SER A 195 -26.44 2.11 -7.98
CA SER A 195 -27.00 1.28 -6.92
C SER A 195 -28.50 1.54 -6.74
N ALA A 196 -29.27 0.48 -6.50
CA ALA A 196 -30.69 0.58 -6.17
C ALA A 196 -30.93 1.42 -4.89
N ASP A 197 -32.11 2.03 -4.80
CA ASP A 197 -32.53 2.82 -3.64
C ASP A 197 -33.02 1.88 -2.52
N PRO A 198 -32.44 1.94 -1.30
CA PRO A 198 -32.86 1.11 -0.17
C PRO A 198 -34.20 1.53 0.46
N ALA A 199 -34.96 2.43 -0.14
CA ALA A 199 -36.22 2.96 0.39
C ALA A 199 -37.27 1.88 0.67
N LEU A 200 -37.35 0.77 -0.08
CA LEU A 200 -38.29 -0.32 0.23
C LEU A 200 -38.07 -0.86 1.65
N ILE A 201 -36.82 -1.03 2.06
CA ILE A 201 -36.48 -1.55 3.39
C ILE A 201 -36.46 -0.42 4.41
N SER A 202 -35.78 0.68 4.09
CA SER A 202 -35.52 1.77 5.04
C SER A 202 -36.70 2.73 5.24
N GLN A 203 -37.59 2.88 4.26
CA GLN A 203 -38.70 3.84 4.26
C GLN A 203 -40.09 3.17 4.17
N MET A 204 -40.17 1.85 3.95
CA MET A 204 -41.45 1.12 4.00
C MET A 204 -41.45 0.03 5.09
N LEU A 205 -40.58 -0.99 5.00
CA LEU A 205 -40.54 -2.05 6.02
C LEU A 205 -40.22 -1.49 7.42
N LEU A 206 -39.18 -0.67 7.54
CA LEU A 206 -38.74 -0.20 8.85
C LEU A 206 -39.80 0.67 9.57
N PRO A 207 -40.47 1.64 8.92
CA PRO A 207 -41.60 2.34 9.55
C PRO A 207 -42.76 1.43 9.98
N MET A 208 -43.04 0.33 9.27
CA MET A 208 -44.03 -0.66 9.73
C MET A 208 -43.56 -1.34 11.02
N LEU A 209 -42.28 -1.71 11.11
CA LEU A 209 -41.67 -2.25 12.33
C LEU A 209 -41.69 -1.22 13.48
N GLU A 210 -41.42 0.05 13.18
CA GLU A 210 -41.51 1.15 14.16
C GLU A 210 -42.93 1.32 14.70
N ALA A 211 -43.96 1.19 13.84
CA ALA A 211 -45.36 1.25 14.26
C ALA A 211 -45.79 0.04 15.13
N MET A 212 -45.19 -1.14 14.90
CA MET A 212 -45.45 -2.33 15.71
C MET A 212 -44.74 -2.31 17.07
N GLY A 213 -43.66 -1.56 17.19
CA GLY A 213 -42.89 -1.39 18.42
C GLY A 213 -42.42 0.05 18.60
N SER A 214 -41.14 0.32 18.31
CA SER A 214 -40.58 1.66 18.44
C SER A 214 -39.33 1.85 17.59
N SER A 215 -39.05 3.10 17.21
CA SER A 215 -37.75 3.50 16.64
C SER A 215 -36.73 3.64 17.77
N ILE A 216 -35.49 3.18 17.54
CA ILE A 216 -34.42 3.24 18.55
C ILE A 216 -33.12 3.78 17.99
N GLN A 217 -32.32 4.38 18.87
CA GLN A 217 -30.93 4.72 18.57
C GLN A 217 -30.01 3.64 19.09
N VAL A 218 -29.24 3.04 18.19
CA VAL A 218 -28.22 2.04 18.53
C VAL A 218 -26.83 2.62 18.32
N PRO A 219 -25.79 2.14 19.04
CA PRO A 219 -24.42 2.58 18.82
C PRO A 219 -24.00 2.38 17.36
N ARG A 220 -23.58 3.46 16.68
CA ARG A 220 -23.23 3.43 15.26
C ARG A 220 -21.74 3.15 15.05
N LEU A 221 -21.44 2.28 14.10
CA LEU A 221 -20.11 2.02 13.57
C LEU A 221 -19.77 3.04 12.49
N ARG A 222 -18.93 4.02 12.81
CA ARG A 222 -18.38 4.94 11.81
C ARG A 222 -17.23 4.29 11.04
N LYS A 223 -17.39 4.07 9.74
CA LYS A 223 -16.37 3.46 8.86
C LYS A 223 -15.97 4.42 7.75
N ARG A 224 -14.72 4.28 7.31
CA ARG A 224 -14.24 4.87 6.04
C ARG A 224 -14.39 3.84 4.93
N VAL A 225 -15.37 4.03 4.07
CA VAL A 225 -15.69 3.11 2.96
C VAL A 225 -14.99 3.60 1.70
N ARG A 226 -14.15 2.72 1.14
CA ARG A 226 -13.49 2.95 -0.14
C ARG A 226 -14.16 2.09 -1.19
N ASP A 227 -14.65 2.73 -2.22
CA ASP A 227 -15.24 2.16 -3.42
C ASP A 227 -14.67 2.90 -4.65
N ASN A 228 -14.90 2.39 -5.85
CA ASN A 228 -14.49 3.02 -7.10
C ASN A 228 -15.51 2.70 -8.19
N VAL A 229 -15.83 3.69 -9.03
CA VAL A 229 -16.69 3.51 -10.20
C VAL A 229 -15.79 3.43 -11.44
N ASN A 230 -15.30 2.23 -11.75
CA ASN A 230 -14.35 2.05 -12.85
C ASN A 230 -15.04 1.43 -14.08
N LEU A 231 -15.21 2.22 -15.14
CA LEU A 231 -15.87 1.79 -16.38
C LEU A 231 -14.89 1.81 -17.56
N HIS A 232 -14.66 0.66 -18.17
CA HIS A 232 -13.87 0.54 -19.40
C HIS A 232 -14.48 -0.47 -20.36
N LYS A 233 -15.03 0.01 -21.49
CA LYS A 233 -15.61 -0.80 -22.57
C LYS A 233 -16.60 -1.88 -22.10
N ALA A 234 -17.40 -1.58 -21.08
CA ALA A 234 -18.36 -2.51 -20.49
C ALA A 234 -19.73 -1.85 -20.28
N LYS A 235 -20.75 -2.67 -20.03
CA LYS A 235 -22.11 -2.19 -19.74
C LYS A 235 -22.24 -1.72 -18.28
N VAL A 236 -21.75 -2.54 -17.34
CA VAL A 236 -21.77 -2.30 -15.90
C VAL A 236 -20.34 -2.04 -15.42
N PRO A 237 -20.08 -0.95 -14.67
CA PRO A 237 -18.75 -0.65 -14.15
C PRO A 237 -18.29 -1.70 -13.14
N TRP A 238 -16.98 -1.82 -12.95
CA TRP A 238 -16.48 -2.44 -11.74
C TRP A 238 -16.80 -1.54 -10.55
N ARG A 239 -17.46 -2.11 -9.56
CA ARG A 239 -17.74 -1.53 -8.24
C ARG A 239 -17.25 -2.50 -7.19
N ARG A 240 -16.85 -1.99 -6.03
CA ARG A 240 -16.50 -2.87 -4.92
C ARG A 240 -17.75 -3.60 -4.45
N LEU A 241 -17.60 -4.91 -4.20
CA LEU A 241 -18.71 -5.78 -3.84
C LEU A 241 -19.47 -5.27 -2.60
N PRO A 242 -20.80 -5.05 -2.67
CA PRO A 242 -21.58 -4.57 -1.54
C PRO A 242 -21.57 -5.55 -0.37
N PHE A 243 -21.65 -6.85 -0.67
CA PHE A 243 -21.64 -7.92 0.34
C PHE A 243 -20.36 -7.90 1.20
N TRP A 244 -19.21 -7.47 0.67
CA TRP A 244 -18.00 -7.26 1.46
C TRP A 244 -18.16 -6.17 2.53
N LEU A 245 -18.96 -5.13 2.27
CA LEU A 245 -19.29 -4.14 3.29
C LEU A 245 -20.25 -4.73 4.32
N VAL A 246 -21.28 -5.46 3.87
CA VAL A 246 -22.26 -6.11 4.75
C VAL A 246 -21.58 -7.03 5.76
N LEU A 247 -20.74 -7.96 5.31
CA LEU A 247 -20.01 -8.87 6.19
C LEU A 247 -19.11 -8.12 7.18
N ARG A 248 -18.39 -7.09 6.73
CA ARG A 248 -17.55 -6.28 7.61
C ARG A 248 -18.32 -5.49 8.66
N VAL A 249 -19.53 -5.05 8.36
CA VAL A 249 -20.39 -4.34 9.32
C VAL A 249 -21.01 -5.34 10.27
N ALA A 250 -21.61 -6.41 9.75
CA ALA A 250 -22.26 -7.49 10.50
C ALA A 250 -21.34 -8.12 11.55
N VAL A 251 -20.14 -8.53 11.14
CA VAL A 251 -19.16 -9.18 12.02
C VAL A 251 -18.63 -8.21 13.07
N GLN A 252 -18.31 -6.97 12.68
CA GLN A 252 -17.87 -5.97 13.66
C GLN A 252 -18.98 -5.67 14.67
N ARG A 253 -20.23 -5.58 14.21
CA ARG A 253 -21.37 -5.29 15.05
C ARG A 253 -21.59 -6.40 16.08
N ASN A 254 -21.57 -7.66 15.64
CA ASN A 254 -21.71 -8.81 16.52
C ASN A 254 -20.57 -8.88 17.56
N LEU A 255 -19.31 -8.69 17.14
CA LEU A 255 -18.18 -8.65 18.07
C LEU A 255 -18.31 -7.54 19.11
N CYS A 256 -18.81 -6.35 18.73
CA CYS A 256 -19.06 -5.26 19.69
C CYS A 256 -20.24 -5.53 20.62
N LEU A 257 -21.26 -6.28 20.18
CA LEU A 257 -22.39 -6.66 21.02
C LEU A 257 -21.98 -7.75 22.03
N THR A 258 -21.16 -8.72 21.60
CA THR A 258 -20.70 -9.83 22.45
C THR A 258 -19.64 -9.38 23.46
N LEU A 259 -18.66 -8.57 23.05
CA LEU A 259 -17.47 -8.24 23.87
C LEU A 259 -17.43 -6.77 24.34
N GLY A 260 -18.44 -5.99 24.01
CA GLY A 260 -18.42 -4.53 24.16
C GLY A 260 -17.59 -3.81 23.09
N ASN A 261 -17.78 -2.49 22.99
CA ASN A 261 -17.24 -1.68 21.88
C ASN A 261 -15.72 -1.71 21.76
N GLY A 262 -14.99 -1.66 22.88
CA GLY A 262 -13.53 -1.62 22.89
C GLY A 262 -12.91 -2.94 22.45
N LYS A 263 -13.21 -4.03 23.18
CA LYS A 263 -12.69 -5.37 22.92
C LYS A 263 -13.21 -5.94 21.60
N GLY A 264 -14.48 -5.73 21.28
CA GLY A 264 -15.07 -6.14 20.00
C GLY A 264 -14.42 -5.48 18.80
N ARG A 265 -14.08 -4.18 18.89
CA ARG A 265 -13.31 -3.46 17.86
C ARG A 265 -11.91 -4.03 17.69
N ALA A 266 -11.24 -4.40 18.78
CA ALA A 266 -9.93 -5.05 18.73
C ALA A 266 -10.04 -6.41 18.01
N CYS A 267 -10.92 -7.29 18.47
CA CYS A 267 -11.13 -8.63 17.89
C CYS A 267 -11.49 -8.57 16.40
N TYR A 268 -12.32 -7.60 15.98
CA TYR A 268 -12.65 -7.40 14.57
C TYR A 268 -11.42 -7.01 13.74
N LYS A 269 -10.56 -6.12 14.25
CA LYS A 269 -9.37 -5.70 13.50
C LYS A 269 -8.35 -6.84 13.38
N PHE A 270 -8.20 -7.67 14.41
CA PHE A 270 -7.38 -8.88 14.35
C PHE A 270 -7.96 -9.89 13.35
N LEU A 271 -9.28 -10.07 13.32
CA LEU A 271 -9.96 -10.89 12.31
C LEU A 271 -9.66 -10.44 10.88
N ILE A 272 -9.71 -9.12 10.62
CA ILE A 272 -9.33 -8.59 9.31
C ILE A 272 -7.85 -8.85 9.00
N CYS A 273 -6.95 -8.80 9.98
CA CYS A 273 -5.55 -9.15 9.77
C CYS A 273 -5.37 -10.65 9.48
N ALA A 274 -6.15 -11.51 10.14
CA ALA A 274 -6.14 -12.95 9.88
C ALA A 274 -6.62 -13.28 8.46
N LEU A 275 -7.73 -12.69 8.03
CA LEU A 275 -8.23 -12.81 6.66
C LEU A 275 -7.20 -12.35 5.63
N LEU A 276 -6.53 -11.21 5.87
CA LEU A 276 -5.48 -10.71 4.96
C LEU A 276 -4.22 -11.59 4.98
N SER A 277 -3.88 -12.18 6.12
CA SER A 277 -2.76 -13.11 6.28
C SER A 277 -3.00 -14.41 5.50
N GLN A 278 -4.20 -14.98 5.59
CA GLN A 278 -4.60 -16.17 4.81
C GLN A 278 -4.59 -15.86 3.31
N LEU A 279 -5.16 -14.73 2.89
CA LEU A 279 -5.11 -14.28 1.50
C LEU A 279 -3.66 -14.08 1.04
N LEU A 280 -2.79 -13.51 1.87
CA LEU A 280 -1.38 -13.29 1.54
C LEU A 280 -0.65 -14.62 1.26
N LYS A 281 -0.90 -15.65 2.09
CA LYS A 281 -0.34 -16.99 1.88
C LYS A 281 -0.80 -17.59 0.55
N GLU A 282 -2.06 -17.36 0.16
CA GLU A 282 -2.60 -17.88 -1.10
C GLU A 282 -2.09 -17.10 -2.33
N CYS A 283 -1.97 -15.79 -2.23
CA CYS A 283 -1.50 -14.95 -3.33
C CYS A 283 -0.02 -15.19 -3.67
N ALA A 284 0.79 -15.51 -2.66
CA ALA A 284 2.21 -15.77 -2.83
C ALA A 284 2.45 -16.92 -3.82
N GLY A 285 2.98 -16.59 -5.00
CA GLY A 285 3.26 -17.55 -6.08
C GLY A 285 2.11 -17.83 -7.04
N ARG A 286 0.90 -17.30 -6.78
CA ARG A 286 -0.25 -17.42 -7.69
C ARG A 286 -0.58 -16.12 -8.41
N LEU A 287 -0.38 -14.99 -7.74
CA LEU A 287 -0.58 -13.65 -8.32
C LEU A 287 0.75 -12.99 -8.65
N ALA A 288 0.69 -11.90 -9.41
CA ALA A 288 1.87 -11.09 -9.72
C ALA A 288 2.59 -10.63 -8.42
N PRO A 289 3.94 -10.63 -8.37
CA PRO A 289 4.69 -10.28 -7.16
C PRO A 289 4.33 -8.90 -6.60
N GLU A 290 4.02 -7.93 -7.46
CA GLU A 290 3.58 -6.58 -7.06
C GLU A 290 2.32 -6.59 -6.18
N LEU A 291 1.34 -7.44 -6.50
CA LEU A 291 0.10 -7.58 -5.74
C LEU A 291 0.36 -8.22 -4.38
N THR A 292 1.25 -9.22 -4.35
CA THR A 292 1.70 -9.86 -3.11
C THR A 292 2.42 -8.85 -2.20
N ILE A 293 3.31 -8.02 -2.75
CA ILE A 293 4.01 -6.95 -2.01
C ILE A 293 3.01 -5.92 -1.48
N LEU A 294 2.01 -5.53 -2.28
CA LEU A 294 0.98 -4.58 -1.89
C LEU A 294 0.16 -5.11 -0.70
N LEU A 295 -0.29 -6.37 -0.77
CA LEU A 295 -1.05 -7.01 0.30
C LEU A 295 -0.19 -7.18 1.56
N ARG A 296 1.07 -7.61 1.42
CA ARG A 296 2.03 -7.67 2.54
C ARG A 296 2.16 -6.31 3.23
N SER A 297 2.38 -5.24 2.45
CA SER A 297 2.50 -3.88 2.97
C SER A 297 1.22 -3.42 3.67
N LYS A 298 0.06 -3.76 3.12
CA LYS A 298 -1.25 -3.46 3.72
C LYS A 298 -1.44 -4.17 5.07
N LEU A 299 -1.03 -5.44 5.17
CA LEU A 299 -1.06 -6.21 6.41
C LEU A 299 -0.11 -5.61 7.44
N CYS A 300 1.18 -5.41 7.10
CA CYS A 300 2.16 -4.82 8.01
C CYS A 300 1.70 -3.45 8.53
N ARG A 301 1.14 -2.59 7.65
CA ARG A 301 0.60 -1.29 8.07
C ARG A 301 -0.58 -1.42 9.03
N ARG A 302 -1.42 -2.46 8.89
CA ARG A 302 -2.53 -2.70 9.82
C ARG A 302 -2.03 -3.19 11.18
N LEU A 303 -1.03 -4.06 11.21
CA LEU A 303 -0.40 -4.52 12.44
C LEU A 303 0.28 -3.36 13.19
N ALA A 304 1.03 -2.50 12.48
CA ALA A 304 1.60 -1.30 13.07
C ALA A 304 0.54 -0.35 13.65
N LYS A 305 -0.61 -0.19 12.98
CA LYS A 305 -1.74 0.58 13.51
C LYS A 305 -2.37 -0.06 14.74
N LEU A 306 -2.41 -1.39 14.81
CA LEU A 306 -2.91 -2.11 15.98
C LEU A 306 -2.00 -1.91 17.20
N GLU A 307 -0.69 -1.83 17.01
CA GLU A 307 0.25 -1.48 18.09
C GLU A 307 0.00 -0.05 18.60
N MET A 308 -0.26 0.89 17.71
CA MET A 308 -0.67 2.25 18.10
C MET A 308 -2.02 2.25 18.84
N ASP A 309 -3.03 1.53 18.32
CA ASP A 309 -4.34 1.40 18.97
C ASP A 309 -4.20 0.81 20.39
N LYS A 310 -3.29 -0.15 20.60
CA LYS A 310 -2.98 -0.73 21.92
C LYS A 310 -2.33 0.28 22.87
N ALA A 311 -1.43 1.11 22.37
CA ALA A 311 -0.79 2.17 23.16
C ALA A 311 -1.82 3.20 23.64
N GLU A 312 -2.77 3.57 22.79
CA GLU A 312 -3.85 4.54 23.08
C GLU A 312 -5.04 3.94 23.83
N ALA A 313 -5.16 2.61 23.89
CA ALA A 313 -6.31 1.93 24.50
C ALA A 313 -6.38 2.13 26.03
N PRO A 314 -7.61 2.19 26.60
CA PRO A 314 -7.82 2.11 28.05
C PRO A 314 -7.24 0.81 28.64
N PRO A 315 -6.92 0.77 29.95
CA PRO A 315 -6.25 -0.37 30.60
C PRO A 315 -6.93 -1.73 30.33
N GLU A 316 -8.27 -1.79 30.46
CA GLU A 316 -9.04 -3.02 30.24
C GLU A 316 -8.90 -3.57 28.82
N CYS A 317 -8.93 -2.68 27.81
CA CYS A 317 -8.79 -3.06 26.41
C CYS A 317 -7.32 -3.40 26.08
N ARG A 318 -6.36 -2.74 26.74
CA ARG A 318 -4.93 -2.96 26.49
C ARG A 318 -4.51 -4.40 26.82
N THR A 319 -5.07 -4.99 27.88
CA THR A 319 -4.87 -6.42 28.21
C THR A 319 -5.36 -7.33 27.07
N THR A 320 -6.55 -7.06 26.52
CA THR A 320 -7.07 -7.79 25.36
C THR A 320 -6.16 -7.66 24.15
N PHE A 321 -5.68 -6.44 23.83
CA PHE A 321 -4.71 -6.25 22.74
C PHE A 321 -3.42 -7.05 22.96
N GLN A 322 -2.88 -7.04 24.18
CA GLN A 322 -1.65 -7.78 24.51
C GLN A 322 -1.85 -9.28 24.27
N GLN A 323 -2.92 -9.87 24.83
CA GLN A 323 -3.26 -11.27 24.64
C GLN A 323 -3.45 -11.64 23.16
N LEU A 324 -4.13 -10.78 22.39
CA LEU A 324 -4.31 -10.98 20.95
C LEU A 324 -2.99 -10.95 20.20
N PHE A 325 -2.08 -10.03 20.52
CA PHE A 325 -0.75 -10.02 19.92
C PHE A 325 0.05 -11.26 20.31
N ASP A 326 0.04 -11.66 21.57
CA ASP A 326 0.80 -12.82 22.04
C ASP A 326 0.34 -14.10 21.35
N SER A 327 -0.97 -14.25 21.09
CA SER A 327 -1.52 -15.44 20.43
C SER A 327 -1.41 -15.41 18.89
N THR A 328 -1.37 -14.23 18.26
CA THR A 328 -1.43 -14.11 16.79
C THR A 328 -0.13 -13.69 16.11
N SER A 329 0.88 -13.20 16.83
CA SER A 329 2.12 -12.67 16.23
C SER A 329 2.83 -13.70 15.35
N SER A 330 3.02 -14.92 15.86
CA SER A 330 3.65 -16.00 15.09
C SER A 330 2.89 -16.33 13.80
N PHE A 331 1.55 -16.33 13.86
CA PHE A 331 0.68 -16.57 12.72
C PHE A 331 0.85 -15.51 11.62
N PHE A 332 0.93 -14.22 11.99
CA PHE A 332 1.15 -13.13 11.05
C PHE A 332 2.59 -13.10 10.52
N GLU A 333 3.58 -13.29 11.38
CA GLU A 333 5.00 -13.31 11.00
C GLU A 333 5.28 -14.40 9.97
N GLN A 334 4.77 -15.61 10.18
CA GLN A 334 4.93 -16.71 9.23
C GLN A 334 4.36 -16.38 7.84
N ALA A 335 3.18 -15.75 7.78
CA ALA A 335 2.58 -15.34 6.52
C ALA A 335 3.42 -14.28 5.79
N ILE A 336 3.91 -13.30 6.54
CA ILE A 336 4.74 -12.21 6.02
C ILE A 336 6.09 -12.74 5.53
N GLN A 337 6.74 -13.60 6.32
CA GLN A 337 8.02 -14.21 5.97
C GLN A 337 7.88 -15.12 4.74
N ALA A 338 6.88 -16.00 4.70
CA ALA A 338 6.63 -16.88 3.55
C ALA A 338 6.42 -16.09 2.26
N ALA A 339 5.58 -15.05 2.29
CA ALA A 339 5.35 -14.19 1.13
C ALA A 339 6.61 -13.40 0.74
N THR A 340 7.40 -12.94 1.71
CA THR A 340 8.65 -12.22 1.47
C THR A 340 9.67 -13.12 0.76
N SER A 341 9.93 -14.31 1.30
CA SER A 341 10.85 -15.27 0.71
C SER A 341 10.42 -15.70 -0.69
N GLN A 342 9.12 -15.87 -0.92
CA GLN A 342 8.59 -16.24 -2.24
C GLN A 342 8.81 -15.13 -3.28
N VAL A 343 8.55 -13.88 -2.93
CA VAL A 343 8.76 -12.72 -3.81
C VAL A 343 10.26 -12.54 -4.09
N GLU A 344 11.11 -12.61 -3.07
CA GLU A 344 12.56 -12.50 -3.21
C GLU A 344 13.12 -13.62 -4.09
N THR A 345 12.67 -14.86 -3.89
CA THR A 345 13.07 -16.00 -4.73
C THR A 345 12.67 -15.77 -6.19
N SER A 346 11.46 -15.27 -6.43
CA SER A 346 10.98 -14.97 -7.78
C SER A 346 11.78 -13.85 -8.42
N TRP A 347 12.13 -12.82 -7.66
CA TRP A 347 12.98 -11.73 -8.09
C TRP A 347 14.40 -12.17 -8.40
N HIS A 348 15.01 -13.01 -7.55
CA HIS A 348 16.33 -13.58 -7.77
C HIS A 348 16.36 -14.48 -9.00
N ARG A 349 15.31 -15.28 -9.23
CA ARG A 349 15.16 -16.09 -10.45
C ARG A 349 15.13 -15.20 -11.68
N TYR A 350 14.26 -14.19 -11.68
CA TYR A 350 14.16 -13.25 -12.79
C TYR A 350 15.49 -12.54 -13.07
N ARG A 351 16.18 -12.07 -12.03
CA ARG A 351 17.53 -11.49 -12.15
C ARG A 351 18.49 -12.45 -12.83
N LYS A 352 18.54 -13.72 -12.41
CA LYS A 352 19.42 -14.72 -13.02
C LYS A 352 19.08 -14.97 -14.50
N GLU A 353 17.80 -14.96 -14.87
CA GLU A 353 17.35 -15.16 -16.25
C GLU A 353 17.73 -13.99 -17.16
N ILE A 354 17.63 -12.75 -16.68
CA ILE A 354 17.93 -11.56 -17.49
C ILE A 354 19.40 -11.12 -17.44
N THR A 355 20.20 -11.64 -16.50
CA THR A 355 21.62 -11.24 -16.37
C THR A 355 22.38 -11.78 -17.56
N PRO A 356 22.90 -10.93 -18.46
CA PRO A 356 23.66 -11.39 -19.60
C PRO A 356 24.95 -12.08 -19.14
N ILE A 357 25.23 -13.26 -19.70
CA ILE A 357 26.52 -13.91 -19.53
C ILE A 357 27.53 -13.12 -20.37
N ILE A 358 28.21 -12.17 -19.75
CA ILE A 358 29.30 -11.42 -20.40
C ILE A 358 30.49 -12.38 -20.53
N GLN A 359 30.61 -13.00 -21.71
CA GLN A 359 31.79 -13.77 -22.03
C GLN A 359 33.00 -12.84 -22.05
N ARG A 360 34.12 -13.28 -21.44
CA ARG A 360 35.37 -12.54 -21.54
C ARG A 360 35.73 -12.40 -23.02
N LEU A 361 35.88 -11.17 -23.50
CA LEU A 361 36.33 -10.91 -24.86
C LEU A 361 37.68 -11.63 -25.04
N PRO A 362 37.84 -12.50 -26.03
CA PRO A 362 39.11 -13.18 -26.25
C PRO A 362 40.21 -12.15 -26.50
N LEU A 363 41.30 -12.24 -25.75
CA LEU A 363 42.45 -11.32 -25.85
C LEU A 363 43.08 -11.31 -27.26
N ARG A 364 42.87 -12.38 -28.03
CA ARG A 364 43.28 -12.51 -29.42
C ARG A 364 42.10 -13.01 -30.22
N THR A 365 41.80 -12.30 -31.31
CA THR A 365 40.78 -12.72 -32.27
C THR A 365 41.26 -13.93 -33.08
N ASP A 366 40.33 -14.75 -33.57
CA ASP A 366 40.65 -15.87 -34.45
C ASP A 366 41.31 -15.36 -35.74
N GLN A 367 42.28 -16.10 -36.28
CA GLN A 367 42.98 -15.68 -37.49
C GLN A 367 42.04 -15.47 -38.68
N THR A 368 40.93 -16.20 -38.72
CA THR A 368 39.87 -16.02 -39.73
C THR A 368 39.24 -14.63 -39.67
N SER A 369 39.21 -14.00 -38.50
CA SER A 369 38.66 -12.66 -38.30
C SER A 369 39.54 -11.56 -38.90
N PHE A 370 40.81 -11.85 -39.21
CA PHE A 370 41.66 -10.94 -39.98
C PHE A 370 41.37 -10.97 -41.49
N ARG A 371 40.51 -11.88 -41.95
CA ARG A 371 40.09 -11.97 -43.37
C ARG A 371 38.73 -11.31 -43.54
N LEU A 372 38.73 -10.02 -43.90
CA LEU A 372 37.52 -9.39 -44.42
C LEU A 372 37.28 -9.85 -45.86
N SER A 373 36.18 -10.58 -46.09
CA SER A 373 35.69 -10.85 -47.44
C SER A 373 35.01 -9.60 -47.98
N LEU A 374 35.75 -8.79 -48.75
CA LEU A 374 35.23 -7.58 -49.41
C LEU A 374 34.54 -7.94 -50.73
N GLY A 375 33.55 -8.84 -50.67
CA GLY A 375 32.74 -9.20 -51.83
C GLY A 375 32.07 -7.96 -52.41
N ASN A 376 32.12 -7.81 -53.74
CA ASN A 376 31.53 -6.69 -54.49
C ASN A 376 32.03 -5.28 -54.10
N SER A 377 33.13 -5.16 -53.35
CA SER A 377 33.66 -3.85 -52.94
C SER A 377 34.62 -3.23 -53.96
N ALA A 378 34.90 -3.91 -55.09
CA ALA A 378 35.89 -3.48 -56.07
C ALA A 378 35.63 -2.04 -56.57
N GLU A 379 34.41 -1.75 -57.02
CA GLU A 379 34.04 -0.41 -57.52
C GLU A 379 34.16 0.67 -56.43
N TYR A 380 33.75 0.34 -55.20
CA TYR A 380 33.88 1.25 -54.05
C TYR A 380 35.35 1.54 -53.72
N LEU A 381 36.20 0.51 -53.72
CA LEU A 381 37.63 0.64 -53.44
C LEU A 381 38.33 1.43 -54.55
N ASP A 382 38.00 1.18 -55.82
CA ASP A 382 38.51 1.97 -56.95
C ASP A 382 38.11 3.43 -56.81
N ASN A 383 36.85 3.71 -56.47
CA ASN A 383 36.38 5.08 -56.25
C ASN A 383 37.15 5.78 -55.12
N ILE A 384 37.41 5.10 -54.00
CA ILE A 384 38.21 5.68 -52.91
C ILE A 384 39.65 5.93 -53.35
N ILE A 385 40.27 5.00 -54.06
CA ILE A 385 41.65 5.14 -54.55
C ILE A 385 41.74 6.33 -55.52
N HIS A 386 40.73 6.51 -56.38
CA HIS A 386 40.65 7.65 -57.29
C HIS A 386 40.35 8.97 -56.59
N LEU A 387 39.58 8.96 -55.49
CA LEU A 387 39.34 10.13 -54.65
C LEU A 387 40.54 10.50 -53.78
N ALA A 388 41.45 9.56 -53.50
CA ALA A 388 42.63 9.74 -52.67
C ALA A 388 43.79 10.43 -53.40
N LEU A 389 43.53 11.59 -54.03
CA LEU A 389 44.56 12.56 -54.42
C LEU A 389 44.71 13.65 -53.32
N PRO A 390 45.90 14.25 -53.18
CA PRO A 390 46.62 14.25 -51.90
C PRO A 390 46.35 15.45 -50.97
N LYS A 391 46.29 15.11 -49.68
CA LYS A 391 46.87 15.75 -48.48
C LYS A 391 46.69 17.26 -48.28
N ASN A 392 46.36 17.59 -47.03
CA ASN A 392 46.40 18.92 -46.41
C ASN A 392 45.23 19.86 -46.66
N LYS A 393 44.07 19.50 -46.11
CA LYS A 393 43.42 20.44 -45.19
C LYS A 393 43.14 19.69 -43.90
N ARG A 394 43.96 19.94 -42.87
CA ARG A 394 43.51 19.82 -41.48
C ARG A 394 42.36 20.81 -41.34
N THR A 395 41.17 20.42 -41.78
CA THR A 395 39.93 21.06 -41.39
C THR A 395 39.86 20.83 -39.89
N LYS A 396 40.33 21.83 -39.13
CA LYS A 396 39.85 22.04 -37.78
C LYS A 396 38.33 21.99 -37.92
N LEU A 397 37.73 20.88 -37.51
CA LEU A 397 36.28 20.71 -37.41
C LEU A 397 35.80 21.80 -36.44
N LYS A 398 35.59 23.01 -36.98
CA LYS A 398 34.66 23.95 -36.39
C LYS A 398 33.32 23.31 -36.65
N LEU A 399 32.75 22.73 -35.60
CA LEU A 399 31.36 22.31 -35.55
C LEU A 399 30.53 23.54 -35.91
N THR A 400 30.23 23.70 -37.21
CA THR A 400 29.32 24.71 -37.71
C THR A 400 27.94 24.28 -37.25
N SER A 401 27.53 24.81 -36.10
CA SER A 401 26.14 24.84 -35.66
C SER A 401 25.31 25.38 -36.82
N GLN A 402 24.58 24.51 -37.51
CA GLN A 402 23.63 24.90 -38.53
C GLN A 402 22.60 25.80 -37.84
N SER A 403 22.64 27.09 -38.19
CA SER A 403 21.80 28.13 -37.62
C SER A 403 20.38 28.00 -38.17
N THR A 404 19.58 27.10 -37.59
CA THR A 404 18.14 27.09 -37.83
C THR A 404 17.47 28.04 -36.84
N GLY A 405 17.21 29.28 -37.27
CA GLY A 405 16.23 30.20 -36.64
C GLY A 405 16.67 30.86 -35.32
N ILE A 406 16.63 32.19 -35.30
CA ILE A 406 17.09 33.11 -34.23
C ILE A 406 16.44 32.85 -32.85
N THR A 407 15.30 32.15 -32.79
CA THR A 407 14.68 31.71 -31.52
C THR A 407 15.30 30.43 -30.97
N ALA A 408 15.74 29.51 -31.83
CA ALA A 408 16.43 28.30 -31.39
C ALA A 408 17.85 28.60 -30.91
N THR A 409 18.53 29.63 -31.45
CA THR A 409 19.89 29.97 -31.04
C THR A 409 19.98 30.39 -29.57
N ASN A 410 18.98 31.09 -29.02
CA ASN A 410 19.00 31.47 -27.60
C ASN A 410 18.75 30.27 -26.69
N GLN A 411 17.82 29.38 -27.07
CA GLN A 411 17.57 28.14 -26.31
C GLN A 411 18.78 27.20 -26.38
N ILE A 412 19.37 27.03 -27.56
CA ILE A 412 20.58 26.22 -27.75
C ILE A 412 21.74 26.85 -26.98
N GLN A 413 21.92 28.18 -26.99
CA GLN A 413 22.99 28.83 -26.23
C GLN A 413 22.79 28.71 -24.73
N GLN A 414 21.56 28.91 -24.21
CA GLN A 414 21.26 28.72 -22.79
C GLN A 414 21.48 27.28 -22.35
N PHE A 415 20.97 26.32 -23.14
CA PHE A 415 21.19 24.88 -22.94
C PHE A 415 22.69 24.57 -22.94
N THR A 416 23.39 24.95 -24.01
CA THR A 416 24.83 24.70 -24.19
C THR A 416 25.67 25.35 -23.09
N HIS A 417 25.31 26.56 -22.64
CA HIS A 417 26.01 27.25 -21.55
C HIS A 417 25.88 26.47 -20.24
N GLN A 418 24.69 25.95 -19.91
CA GLN A 418 24.50 25.12 -18.72
C GLN A 418 25.40 23.87 -18.75
N PHE A 419 25.52 23.19 -19.89
CA PHE A 419 26.44 22.06 -20.03
C PHE A 419 27.90 22.47 -19.97
N PHE A 420 28.29 23.58 -20.60
CA PHE A 420 29.66 24.05 -20.52
C PHE A 420 30.07 24.38 -19.08
N GLU A 421 29.19 24.99 -18.29
CA GLU A 421 29.47 25.26 -16.88
C GLU A 421 29.57 23.96 -16.08
N LEU A 422 28.69 22.98 -16.35
CA LEU A 422 28.73 21.69 -15.67
C LEU A 422 29.99 20.88 -16.04
N THR A 423 30.33 20.80 -17.33
CA THR A 423 31.57 20.15 -17.80
C THR A 423 32.82 20.87 -17.30
N LYS A 424 32.82 22.21 -17.19
CA LYS A 424 33.94 22.95 -16.56
C LYS A 424 34.10 22.56 -15.10
N LEU A 425 32.99 22.44 -14.36
CA LEU A 425 33.03 21.97 -12.97
C LEU A 425 33.57 20.55 -12.88
N GLU A 426 33.11 19.63 -13.73
CA GLU A 426 33.59 18.24 -13.78
C GLU A 426 35.10 18.16 -14.10
N ILE A 427 35.57 18.88 -15.12
CA ILE A 427 37.00 18.95 -15.48
C ILE A 427 37.83 19.53 -14.33
N ALA A 428 37.32 20.57 -13.65
CA ALA A 428 38.02 21.16 -12.51
C ALA A 428 38.15 20.14 -11.36
N ILE A 429 37.16 19.27 -11.16
CA ILE A 429 37.19 18.21 -10.13
C ILE A 429 38.23 17.13 -10.48
N GLU A 430 38.33 16.74 -11.76
CA GLU A 430 39.33 15.79 -12.24
C GLU A 430 40.77 16.35 -12.11
N GLN A 431 40.96 17.66 -12.36
CA GLN A 431 42.27 18.30 -12.36
C GLN A 431 42.81 18.67 -10.98
N ASP A 432 41.96 18.89 -9.97
CA ASP A 432 42.35 19.28 -8.58
C ASP A 432 42.94 18.10 -7.77
N GLY A 433 43.74 17.25 -8.43
CA GLY A 433 44.38 16.07 -7.87
C GLY A 433 45.11 16.36 -6.54
N THR A 434 44.72 15.62 -5.50
CA THR A 434 45.54 15.16 -4.35
C THR A 434 46.49 16.17 -3.67
N SER A 435 46.21 17.47 -3.68
CA SER A 435 46.96 18.40 -2.83
C SER A 435 46.49 18.27 -1.38
N ALA A 436 47.45 18.06 -0.47
CA ALA A 436 47.26 17.89 0.96
C ALA A 436 46.51 19.10 1.54
N ALA A 437 45.20 18.97 1.70
CA ALA A 437 44.28 20.05 1.98
C ALA A 437 43.86 20.07 3.47
N SER A 438 43.63 21.27 3.98
CA SER A 438 43.42 21.63 5.38
C SER A 438 41.93 21.80 5.72
N SER A 439 41.56 22.01 6.99
CA SER A 439 40.17 22.21 7.44
C SER A 439 39.30 23.20 6.62
N PRO A 440 39.79 24.34 6.08
CA PRO A 440 39.00 25.20 5.18
C PRO A 440 38.55 24.52 3.88
N ASP A 441 39.10 23.36 3.53
CA ASP A 441 38.81 22.68 2.26
C ASP A 441 37.56 21.79 2.32
N CYS A 442 37.17 21.28 3.50
CA CYS A 442 35.93 20.51 3.66
C CYS A 442 34.69 21.36 3.35
N LEU A 443 34.66 22.61 3.82
CA LEU A 443 33.57 23.55 3.53
C LEU A 443 33.53 23.94 2.05
N LYS A 444 34.69 24.12 1.41
CA LYS A 444 34.76 24.38 -0.04
C LYS A 444 34.24 23.20 -0.85
N LEU A 445 34.60 21.97 -0.47
CA LEU A 445 34.07 20.76 -1.09
C LEU A 445 32.55 20.65 -0.92
N ALA A 446 32.04 20.93 0.28
CA ALA A 446 30.60 20.95 0.53
C ALA A 446 29.88 22.00 -0.36
N GLN A 447 30.45 23.20 -0.50
CA GLN A 447 29.91 24.22 -1.41
C GLN A 447 29.91 23.77 -2.87
N ARG A 448 30.99 23.11 -3.33
CA ARG A 448 31.07 22.54 -4.69
C ARG A 448 30.01 21.45 -4.91
N ILE A 449 29.84 20.55 -3.95
CA ILE A 449 28.79 19.50 -3.99
C ILE A 449 27.41 20.15 -4.11
N ILE A 450 27.11 21.14 -3.25
CA ILE A 450 25.83 21.85 -3.25
C ILE A 450 25.62 22.57 -4.58
N SER A 451 26.64 23.23 -5.14
CA SER A 451 26.52 23.88 -6.45
C SER A 451 26.25 22.88 -7.57
N LEU A 452 26.91 21.72 -7.55
CA LEU A 452 26.74 20.69 -8.56
C LEU A 452 25.33 20.09 -8.46
N VAL A 453 24.88 19.72 -7.26
CA VAL A 453 23.52 19.23 -6.99
C VAL A 453 22.45 20.22 -7.44
N ARG A 454 22.65 21.53 -7.22
CA ARG A 454 21.72 22.58 -7.67
C ARG A 454 21.72 22.78 -9.18
N ALA A 455 22.85 22.54 -9.86
CA ALA A 455 22.94 22.61 -11.31
C ALA A 455 22.39 21.35 -12.01
N THR A 456 22.32 20.21 -11.29
CA THR A 456 21.95 18.89 -11.85
C THR A 456 20.49 18.73 -12.29
N PRO A 457 19.45 19.46 -11.81
CA PRO A 457 18.07 19.24 -12.27
C PRO A 457 17.92 19.32 -13.80
N GLY A 458 18.60 20.26 -14.46
CA GLY A 458 18.60 20.32 -15.93
C GLY A 458 19.42 19.21 -16.61
N ALA A 459 20.37 18.59 -15.90
CA ALA A 459 21.13 17.43 -16.37
C ALA A 459 20.31 16.13 -16.30
N PHE A 460 19.43 15.97 -15.29
CA PHE A 460 18.55 14.80 -15.20
C PHE A 460 17.53 14.72 -16.33
N ASP A 461 17.10 15.87 -16.86
CA ASP A 461 16.14 15.95 -17.97
C ASP A 461 16.78 15.71 -19.35
N SER A 462 18.12 15.81 -19.46
CA SER A 462 18.83 15.78 -20.74
C SER A 462 19.37 14.41 -21.14
N GLY A 463 19.47 13.46 -20.20
CA GLY A 463 19.76 12.07 -20.51
C GLY A 463 20.45 11.30 -19.37
N PRO A 464 20.35 9.97 -19.38
CA PRO A 464 20.86 9.14 -18.29
C PRO A 464 22.40 9.14 -18.17
N GLU A 465 23.15 9.28 -19.27
CA GLU A 465 24.62 9.29 -19.24
C GLU A 465 25.20 10.55 -18.57
N GLN A 466 24.62 11.71 -18.87
CA GLN A 466 25.05 12.98 -18.27
C GLN A 466 24.70 13.03 -16.79
N ALA A 467 23.46 12.64 -16.44
CA ALA A 467 23.07 12.45 -15.05
C ALA A 467 24.02 11.51 -14.30
N SER A 468 24.42 10.40 -14.94
CA SER A 468 25.34 9.43 -14.35
C SER A 468 26.73 10.02 -14.11
N SER A 469 27.24 10.81 -15.07
CA SER A 469 28.53 11.51 -14.98
C SER A 469 28.53 12.56 -13.86
N SER A 470 27.45 13.33 -13.72
CA SER A 470 27.29 14.30 -12.65
C SER A 470 27.21 13.62 -11.28
N ILE A 471 26.42 12.54 -11.16
CA ILE A 471 26.35 11.76 -9.91
C ILE A 471 27.74 11.22 -9.54
N LEU A 472 28.48 10.67 -10.51
CA LEU A 472 29.83 10.16 -10.27
C LEU A 472 30.76 11.25 -9.70
N SER A 473 30.69 12.45 -10.28
CA SER A 473 31.47 13.61 -9.83
C SER A 473 31.07 14.09 -8.44
N ILE A 474 29.77 14.04 -8.11
CA ILE A 474 29.26 14.33 -6.76
C ILE A 474 29.84 13.34 -5.76
N PHE A 475 29.85 12.04 -6.08
CA PHE A 475 30.40 11.01 -5.19
C PHE A 475 31.91 11.14 -5.03
N ASP A 476 32.65 11.52 -6.07
CA ASP A 476 34.09 11.78 -5.98
C ASP A 476 34.40 12.92 -5.00
N LEU A 477 33.68 14.04 -5.13
CA LEU A 477 33.78 15.16 -4.20
C LEU A 477 33.36 14.78 -2.78
N TRP A 478 32.30 14.00 -2.65
CA TRP A 478 31.82 13.52 -1.36
C TRP A 478 32.85 12.63 -0.67
N ILE A 479 33.52 11.72 -1.38
CA ILE A 479 34.59 10.88 -0.81
C ILE A 479 35.75 11.74 -0.34
N LYS A 480 36.18 12.72 -1.15
CA LYS A 480 37.23 13.65 -0.75
C LYS A 480 36.83 14.34 0.56
N MET A 481 35.61 14.85 0.64
CA MET A 481 35.07 15.50 1.85
C MET A 481 34.97 14.54 3.04
N ASP A 482 34.48 13.31 2.85
CA ASP A 482 34.32 12.29 3.91
C ASP A 482 35.68 11.89 4.49
N LYS A 483 36.70 11.69 3.65
CA LYS A 483 38.07 11.41 4.12
C LYS A 483 38.59 12.49 5.07
N TYR A 484 38.36 13.77 4.75
CA TYR A 484 38.73 14.87 5.64
C TYR A 484 37.88 14.88 6.91
N ALA A 485 36.56 14.76 6.78
CA ALA A 485 35.65 14.77 7.92
C ALA A 485 35.97 13.65 8.92
N VAL A 486 36.27 12.43 8.44
CA VAL A 486 36.67 11.29 9.28
C VAL A 486 38.04 11.50 9.92
N THR A 487 38.96 12.21 9.26
CA THR A 487 40.27 12.53 9.83
C THR A 487 40.13 13.54 10.98
N GLU A 488 39.32 14.58 10.80
CA GLU A 488 39.05 15.60 11.83
C GLU A 488 38.16 15.07 12.96
N CYS A 489 37.20 14.20 12.64
CA CYS A 489 36.28 13.59 13.59
C CYS A 489 36.26 12.07 13.41
N PRO A 490 37.19 11.33 14.06
CA PRO A 490 37.27 9.88 13.95
C PRO A 490 36.00 9.13 14.35
N LEU A 491 35.16 9.72 15.21
CA LEU A 491 33.86 9.14 15.62
C LEU A 491 32.94 8.88 14.43
N LEU A 492 33.02 9.66 13.35
CA LEU A 492 32.25 9.42 12.14
C LEU A 492 32.52 8.01 11.59
N ARG A 493 33.73 7.47 11.81
CA ARG A 493 34.12 6.13 11.33
C ARG A 493 33.18 5.02 11.79
N ASP A 494 32.66 5.15 13.01
CA ASP A 494 31.85 4.13 13.67
C ASP A 494 30.45 3.99 13.06
N TYR A 495 29.99 4.97 12.29
CA TYR A 495 28.64 5.01 11.72
C TYR A 495 28.65 4.76 10.21
N HIS A 496 27.58 4.14 9.72
CA HIS A 496 27.36 3.88 8.30
C HIS A 496 27.26 5.21 7.52
N PRO A 497 27.93 5.35 6.36
CA PRO A 497 27.91 6.59 5.57
C PRO A 497 26.54 6.91 4.96
N GLY A 498 25.63 5.93 4.94
CA GLY A 498 24.27 6.07 4.37
C GLY A 498 24.16 5.61 2.91
N PHE A 499 25.28 5.32 2.27
CA PHE A 499 25.34 4.82 0.89
C PHE A 499 25.91 3.40 0.85
N HIS A 500 25.26 2.52 0.10
CA HIS A 500 25.80 1.21 -0.24
C HIS A 500 26.46 1.28 -1.63
N PRO A 501 27.58 0.57 -1.88
CA PRO A 501 28.27 0.64 -3.17
C PRO A 501 27.37 0.21 -4.35
N GLU A 502 26.42 -0.71 -4.12
CA GLU A 502 25.46 -1.20 -5.11
C GLU A 502 24.47 -0.13 -5.57
N LEU A 503 24.33 0.98 -4.82
CA LEU A 503 23.51 2.13 -5.21
C LEU A 503 23.96 2.72 -6.55
N LEU A 504 25.26 2.60 -6.86
CA LEU A 504 25.87 3.21 -8.03
C LEU A 504 25.93 2.25 -9.24
N ASP A 505 25.45 1.02 -9.11
CA ASP A 505 25.44 0.02 -10.20
C ASP A 505 24.50 0.41 -11.36
N VAL A 506 23.60 1.36 -11.12
CA VAL A 506 22.64 1.86 -12.12
C VAL A 506 23.20 2.97 -13.01
N LEU A 507 24.42 3.46 -12.73
CA LEU A 507 25.04 4.55 -13.48
C LEU A 507 25.46 4.08 -14.89
N GLN A 508 25.05 4.84 -15.90
CA GLN A 508 25.37 4.60 -17.31
C GLN A 508 26.62 5.39 -17.70
N LEU A 509 27.78 4.75 -17.59
CA LEU A 509 29.09 5.38 -17.78
C LEU A 509 29.81 4.74 -18.97
N PRO A 510 29.75 5.31 -20.19
CA PRO A 510 30.34 4.69 -21.37
C PRO A 510 31.88 4.78 -21.38
N ALA A 511 32.47 5.75 -20.68
CA ALA A 511 33.89 6.00 -20.73
C ALA A 511 34.66 5.13 -19.70
N PRO A 512 35.78 4.49 -20.10
CA PRO A 512 36.50 3.55 -19.23
C PRO A 512 37.18 4.23 -18.02
N ASN A 513 37.50 5.52 -18.11
CA ASN A 513 37.96 6.32 -16.97
C ASN A 513 36.86 6.47 -15.90
N GLN A 514 35.63 6.76 -16.33
CA GLN A 514 34.48 6.86 -15.43
C GLN A 514 34.16 5.53 -14.77
N MET A 515 34.22 4.42 -15.52
CA MET A 515 34.06 3.08 -14.93
C MET A 515 35.13 2.76 -13.88
N ARG A 516 36.40 3.15 -14.11
CA ARG A 516 37.47 3.00 -13.11
C ARG A 516 37.23 3.86 -11.88
N GLN A 517 36.79 5.10 -12.08
CA GLN A 517 36.46 6.02 -10.99
C GLN A 517 35.28 5.47 -10.16
N LEU A 518 34.24 4.94 -10.82
CA LEU A 518 33.13 4.25 -10.16
C LEU A 518 33.64 3.11 -9.28
N ASN A 519 34.52 2.25 -9.82
CA ASN A 519 35.08 1.15 -9.04
C ASN A 519 35.83 1.65 -7.79
N MET A 520 36.65 2.71 -7.92
CA MET A 520 37.33 3.32 -6.77
C MET A 520 36.35 3.89 -5.73
N ILE A 521 35.26 4.50 -6.17
CA ILE A 521 34.19 5.01 -5.30
C ILE A 521 33.52 3.86 -4.55
N GLN A 522 33.18 2.79 -5.26
CA GLN A 522 32.54 1.61 -4.68
C GLN A 522 33.45 0.88 -3.69
N GLU A 523 34.75 0.76 -3.98
CA GLU A 523 35.75 0.22 -3.04
C GLU A 523 35.84 1.04 -1.77
N TYR A 524 35.86 2.38 -1.88
CA TYR A 524 35.87 3.26 -0.71
C TYR A 524 34.61 3.09 0.14
N LEU A 525 33.43 3.10 -0.48
CA LEU A 525 32.17 2.89 0.23
C LEU A 525 32.11 1.53 0.91
N ARG A 526 32.58 0.47 0.25
CA ARG A 526 32.66 -0.88 0.82
C ARG A 526 33.54 -0.92 2.06
N ASP A 527 34.78 -0.44 1.95
CA ASP A 527 35.72 -0.36 3.10
C ASP A 527 35.14 0.47 4.24
N ARG A 528 34.48 1.58 3.90
CA ARG A 528 33.84 2.47 4.86
C ARG A 528 32.73 1.75 5.64
N CYS A 529 31.86 1.01 4.96
CA CYS A 529 30.76 0.26 5.56
C CYS A 529 31.24 -0.95 6.39
N GLU A 530 32.27 -1.66 5.94
CA GLU A 530 32.84 -2.81 6.66
C GLU A 530 33.53 -2.41 7.97
N ARG A 531 34.08 -1.21 8.03
CA ARG A 531 34.76 -0.67 9.22
C ARG A 531 33.83 -0.02 10.23
N CYS A 532 32.52 0.08 9.95
CA CYS A 532 31.56 0.68 10.86
C CYS A 532 31.32 -0.23 12.07
N GLN A 533 31.40 0.35 13.28
CA GLN A 533 30.96 -0.33 14.50
C GLN A 533 29.43 -0.54 14.49
N TYR A 534 28.69 0.41 13.93
CA TYR A 534 27.24 0.39 13.86
C TYR A 534 26.76 0.38 12.40
N SER A 535 26.78 -0.80 11.78
CA SER A 535 26.39 -0.98 10.37
C SER A 535 24.94 -0.59 10.06
N THR A 536 24.03 -0.66 11.04
CA THR A 536 22.62 -0.31 10.88
C THR A 536 22.29 1.15 11.19
N ARG A 537 23.30 1.97 11.54
CA ARG A 537 23.11 3.33 12.02
C ARG A 537 23.94 4.33 11.24
N THR A 538 23.28 5.37 10.76
CA THR A 538 23.93 6.59 10.26
C THR A 538 24.06 7.63 11.36
N ILE A 539 24.81 8.70 11.11
CA ILE A 539 24.91 9.85 12.02
C ILE A 539 23.57 10.57 12.25
N LEU A 540 22.57 10.34 11.39
CA LEU A 540 21.23 10.91 11.45
C LEU A 540 20.20 9.97 12.11
N SER A 541 20.64 8.85 12.66
CA SER A 541 19.76 7.88 13.33
C SER A 541 19.17 8.46 14.63
N GLY A 542 18.02 7.92 15.05
CA GLY A 542 17.27 8.41 16.22
C GLY A 542 18.03 8.41 17.55
N SER A 543 17.47 9.15 18.52
CA SER A 543 18.09 9.41 19.83
C SER A 543 18.10 8.19 20.74
N ASP A 544 19.29 7.62 20.94
CA ASP A 544 19.58 6.70 22.05
C ASP A 544 21.04 6.89 22.53
N LYS A 545 21.46 6.08 23.51
CA LYS A 545 22.80 6.16 24.09
C LYS A 545 23.95 5.95 23.09
N ASN A 546 23.70 5.28 21.97
CA ASN A 546 24.70 4.95 20.95
C ASN A 546 24.54 5.85 19.70
N CYS A 547 23.66 6.85 19.73
CA CYS A 547 23.55 7.78 18.61
C CYS A 547 24.79 8.67 18.53
N PHE A 548 25.08 9.17 17.33
CA PHE A 548 26.25 10.00 17.08
C PHE A 548 26.30 11.21 18.03
N ALA A 549 25.17 11.91 18.21
CA ALA A 549 25.07 13.08 19.06
C ALA A 549 25.45 12.77 20.52
N ALA A 550 24.95 11.67 21.10
CA ALA A 550 25.26 11.27 22.47
C ALA A 550 26.76 10.96 22.64
N ARG A 551 27.35 10.19 21.72
CA ARG A 551 28.79 9.88 21.75
C ARG A 551 29.66 11.11 21.51
N PHE A 552 29.23 12.02 20.64
CA PHE A 552 29.95 13.25 20.35
C PHE A 552 29.96 14.21 21.56
N VAL A 553 28.81 14.37 22.24
CA VAL A 553 28.74 15.11 23.50
C VAL A 553 29.62 14.45 24.57
N ALA A 554 29.57 13.11 24.69
CA ALA A 554 30.40 12.38 25.63
C ALA A 554 31.92 12.54 25.37
N GLY A 555 32.34 12.81 24.13
CA GLY A 555 33.74 13.07 23.79
C GLY A 555 34.20 14.52 24.01
N SER A 556 33.28 15.47 24.28
CA SER A 556 33.58 16.91 24.32
C SER A 556 33.28 17.51 25.69
N ALA A 557 34.32 17.88 26.45
CA ALA A 557 34.19 18.51 27.76
C ALA A 557 33.34 19.80 27.71
N ALA A 558 33.46 20.59 26.64
CA ALA A 558 32.66 21.79 26.45
C ALA A 558 31.16 21.48 26.32
N LEU A 559 30.80 20.43 25.57
CA LEU A 559 29.41 20.01 25.40
C LEU A 559 28.85 19.35 26.65
N GLN A 560 29.64 18.59 27.41
CA GLN A 560 29.23 18.06 28.72
C GLN A 560 28.94 19.18 29.72
N GLY A 561 29.77 20.23 29.73
CA GLY A 561 29.53 21.43 30.54
C GLY A 561 28.24 22.14 30.13
N LEU A 562 27.99 22.28 28.81
CA LEU A 562 26.75 22.83 28.29
C LEU A 562 25.52 21.97 28.66
N GLN A 563 25.62 20.65 28.53
CA GLN A 563 24.57 19.71 28.92
C GLN A 563 24.23 19.85 30.41
N SER A 564 25.24 19.86 31.27
CA SER A 564 25.06 20.01 32.72
C SER A 564 24.34 21.32 33.07
N ARG A 565 24.63 22.41 32.35
CA ARG A 565 23.93 23.69 32.49
C ARG A 565 22.46 23.60 32.05
N ILE A 566 22.19 22.98 30.90
CA ILE A 566 20.82 22.77 30.40
C ILE A 566 20.01 21.93 31.40
N GLU A 567 20.59 20.87 31.93
CA GLU A 567 19.94 20.00 32.92
C GLU A 567 19.72 20.69 34.27
N ALA A 568 20.64 21.57 34.69
CA ALA A 568 20.47 22.38 35.91
C ALA A 568 19.33 23.41 35.75
N GLU A 569 19.28 24.12 34.62
CA GLU A 569 18.20 25.07 34.31
C GLU A 569 16.85 24.36 34.15
N SER A 570 16.82 23.20 33.48
CA SER A 570 15.60 22.40 33.36
C SER A 570 15.08 21.92 34.73
N ARG A 571 15.99 21.49 35.63
CA ARG A 571 15.63 21.13 37.02
C ARG A 571 15.10 22.34 37.81
N ARG A 572 15.71 23.51 37.67
CA ARG A 572 15.22 24.76 38.30
C ARG A 572 13.82 25.12 37.81
N ALA A 573 13.59 25.07 36.49
CA ALA A 573 12.28 25.36 35.91
C ALA A 573 11.19 24.38 36.40
N ARG A 574 11.50 23.09 36.50
CA ARG A 574 10.57 22.07 37.04
C ARG A 574 10.32 22.18 38.54
N ALA A 575 11.19 22.83 39.30
CA ALA A 575 11.00 23.06 40.73
C ALA A 575 10.14 24.31 41.03
N LEU A 576 9.97 25.20 40.04
CA LEU A 576 9.13 26.40 40.13
C LEU A 576 7.67 26.15 39.69
N THR A 577 7.41 24.98 39.10
CA THR A 577 6.07 24.46 38.78
C THR A 577 5.68 23.40 39.79
#